data_AF-A0A941YW48-F1
#
_entry.id   AF-A0A941YW48-F1
#
_cell.length_a   1.000
_cell.length_b   1.000
_cell.length_c   1.000
_cell.angle_alpha   90.00
_cell.angle_beta   90.00
_cell.angle_gamma   90.00
#
_symmetry.space_group_name_H-M   'P 1'
#
loop_
_entity.id
_entity.type
_entity.pdbx_description
1 polymer ?
#
loop_
_entity_poly.entity_id
_entity_poly.type
_entity_poly.pdbx_seq_one_letter_code
_entity_poly.pdbx_strand_id
1 'polypeptide(L)'
;MPGEHPACNSAGGRTTRRLLALLTTLPGLLAVLAPIVATGQDVDVDRADIYLRGGRLPSGAWSCGFAILANHRTRDDPHIEWDVNVEQVNNGTRIVTSVSAASFTVSHRTRLARALGGELSFVLEPAADPIHLSATGQADGSIHAELANEDATRLFAAVGSGSVVTIIVRMQDGAVESLRFHLTRDTAGSAQGAFASLCRPGQAGSAASGENQGGSGLLGGAH
;
A
#
# COMPACT_ATOMS: atom_id res chain seq x y z
N MET A 1 -68.61 -14.34 63.01
CA MET A 1 -68.24 -15.72 62.60
C MET A 1 -69.52 -16.54 62.63
N PRO A 2 -69.85 -17.41 61.66
CA PRO A 2 -69.14 -17.96 60.49
C PRO A 2 -69.67 -17.25 59.21
N GLY A 3 -69.32 -17.51 57.95
CA GLY A 3 -68.56 -18.54 57.25
C GLY A 3 -69.08 -18.52 55.79
N GLU A 4 -68.19 -18.83 54.85
CA GLU A 4 -68.52 -19.40 53.52
C GLU A 4 -68.99 -18.45 52.39
N HIS A 5 -68.03 -18.07 51.54
CA HIS A 5 -68.17 -18.22 50.09
C HIS A 5 -67.71 -19.64 49.72
N PRO A 6 -68.38 -20.37 48.80
CA PRO A 6 -67.96 -20.39 47.39
C PRO A 6 -69.13 -20.63 46.37
N ALA A 7 -69.13 -19.97 45.21
CA ALA A 7 -68.65 -20.43 43.89
C ALA A 7 -69.76 -20.91 42.93
N CYS A 8 -69.73 -20.39 41.71
CA CYS A 8 -69.81 -21.15 40.44
C CYS A 8 -69.77 -20.13 39.28
N ASN A 9 -68.62 -19.97 38.60
CA ASN A 9 -68.09 -20.76 37.48
C ASN A 9 -68.65 -20.40 36.09
N SER A 10 -67.69 -19.95 35.27
CA SER A 10 -67.46 -20.26 33.84
C SER A 10 -68.43 -19.79 32.76
N ALA A 11 -67.95 -18.83 31.97
CA ALA A 11 -67.76 -18.92 30.51
C ALA A 11 -66.76 -17.81 30.13
N GLY A 12 -65.57 -18.08 29.58
CA GLY A 12 -65.37 -18.77 28.31
C GLY A 12 -65.25 -17.72 27.21
N GLY A 13 -64.03 -17.26 26.90
CA GLY A 13 -63.82 -16.24 25.86
C GLY A 13 -62.36 -15.94 25.58
N ARG A 14 -61.76 -16.75 24.70
CA ARG A 14 -60.46 -16.52 24.08
C ARG A 14 -60.41 -15.13 23.44
N THR A 15 -59.32 -14.40 23.61
CA THR A 15 -58.50 -13.91 22.47
C THR A 15 -57.25 -13.20 22.97
N THR A 16 -56.14 -13.90 22.76
CA THR A 16 -54.80 -13.37 22.56
C THR A 16 -54.83 -12.19 21.59
N ARG A 17 -54.36 -11.02 22.03
CA ARG A 17 -53.66 -9.98 21.24
C ARG A 17 -53.62 -8.68 22.04
N ARG A 18 -52.45 -8.33 22.54
CA ARG A 18 -51.87 -6.96 22.66
C ARG A 18 -50.71 -6.98 23.66
N LEU A 19 -49.68 -7.74 23.31
CA LEU A 19 -48.30 -7.42 23.68
C LEU A 19 -47.53 -7.42 22.35
N LEU A 20 -46.55 -6.53 22.24
CA LEU A 20 -45.79 -6.16 21.02
C LEU A 20 -46.43 -5.06 20.17
N ALA A 21 -46.24 -3.82 20.61
CA ALA A 21 -46.21 -2.65 19.73
C ALA A 21 -45.06 -1.70 20.15
N LEU A 22 -43.87 -2.27 20.39
CA LEU A 22 -42.68 -1.49 20.74
C LEU A 22 -41.38 -2.10 20.18
N LEU A 23 -41.45 -2.71 18.99
CA LEU A 23 -40.33 -3.45 18.39
C LEU A 23 -40.26 -3.26 16.85
N THR A 24 -40.74 -2.13 16.34
CA THR A 24 -40.79 -1.88 14.88
C THR A 24 -40.02 -0.63 14.41
N THR A 25 -39.36 0.11 15.30
CA THR A 25 -38.55 1.29 14.91
C THR A 25 -37.04 1.08 14.97
N LEU A 26 -36.56 -0.12 15.33
CA LEU A 26 -35.13 -0.44 15.48
C LEU A 26 -34.45 -1.31 14.39
N PRO A 27 -35.06 -1.73 13.27
CA PRO A 27 -34.27 -2.37 12.21
C PRO A 27 -33.58 -1.35 11.28
N GLY A 28 -34.03 -0.08 11.26
CA GLY A 28 -33.45 0.95 10.39
C GLY A 28 -32.14 1.56 10.91
N LEU A 29 -31.92 1.56 12.22
CA LEU A 29 -30.71 2.18 12.82
C LEU A 29 -29.48 1.25 12.79
N LEU A 30 -29.69 -0.07 12.73
CA LEU A 30 -28.60 -1.06 12.60
C LEU A 30 -28.07 -1.18 11.16
N ALA A 31 -28.81 -0.71 10.16
CA ALA A 31 -28.34 -0.67 8.77
C ALA A 31 -27.29 0.44 8.50
N VAL A 32 -27.19 1.44 9.39
CA VAL A 32 -26.20 2.53 9.28
C VAL A 32 -24.84 2.14 9.89
N LEU A 33 -24.78 1.01 10.60
CA LEU A 33 -23.55 0.45 11.18
C LEU A 33 -23.09 -0.82 10.46
N ALA A 34 -23.66 -1.14 9.30
CA ALA A 34 -23.04 -2.14 8.45
C ALA A 34 -21.65 -1.59 8.06
N PRO A 35 -20.54 -2.23 8.46
CA PRO A 35 -19.28 -1.93 7.82
C PRO A 35 -19.55 -2.15 6.33
N ILE A 36 -19.35 -1.11 5.52
CA ILE A 36 -19.09 -1.32 4.10
C ILE A 36 -17.99 -2.36 4.11
N VAL A 37 -18.33 -3.60 3.74
CA VAL A 37 -17.36 -4.66 3.56
C VAL A 37 -16.55 -4.15 2.39
N ALA A 38 -15.52 -3.36 2.69
CA ALA A 38 -14.52 -2.96 1.73
C ALA A 38 -14.02 -4.29 1.19
N THR A 39 -14.32 -4.57 -0.06
CA THR A 39 -13.77 -5.70 -0.80
C THR A 39 -12.30 -5.37 -1.05
N GLY A 40 -11.52 -5.36 0.03
CA GLY A 40 -10.08 -5.25 -0.01
C GLY A 40 -9.53 -6.54 -0.54
N GLN A 41 -8.90 -6.48 -1.70
CA GLN A 41 -7.99 -7.53 -2.12
C GLN A 41 -6.67 -7.25 -1.40
N ASP A 42 -6.29 -8.16 -0.49
CA ASP A 42 -4.92 -8.25 0.00
C ASP A 42 -4.10 -9.01 -1.04
N VAL A 43 -3.25 -8.30 -1.76
CA VAL A 43 -2.36 -8.89 -2.76
C VAL A 43 -0.98 -9.04 -2.16
N ASP A 44 -0.55 -10.28 -1.95
CA ASP A 44 0.85 -10.59 -1.64
C ASP A 44 1.69 -10.47 -2.92
N VAL A 45 2.53 -9.44 -3.00
CA VAL A 45 3.37 -9.14 -4.18
C VAL A 45 4.55 -10.11 -4.23
N ASP A 46 4.75 -10.77 -5.37
CA ASP A 46 5.96 -11.57 -5.62
C ASP A 46 7.18 -10.66 -5.67
N ARG A 47 8.30 -11.10 -5.08
CA ARG A 47 9.59 -10.40 -5.15
C ARG A 47 10.02 -10.12 -6.59
N ALA A 48 9.65 -10.97 -7.54
CA ALA A 48 9.94 -10.77 -8.96
C ALA A 48 9.32 -9.48 -9.54
N ASP A 49 8.27 -8.97 -8.90
CA ASP A 49 7.53 -7.78 -9.31
C ASP A 49 8.02 -6.51 -8.61
N ILE A 50 9.05 -6.61 -7.76
CA ILE A 50 9.65 -5.50 -7.01
C ILE A 50 11.01 -5.12 -7.61
N TYR A 51 11.10 -3.91 -8.12
CA TYR A 51 12.27 -3.38 -8.80
C TYR A 51 12.92 -2.28 -7.97
N LEU A 52 14.09 -2.58 -7.41
CA LEU A 52 14.91 -1.59 -6.71
C LEU A 52 15.73 -0.78 -7.72
N ARG A 53 15.76 0.54 -7.56
CA ARG A 53 16.39 1.49 -8.48
C ARG A 53 17.33 2.43 -7.72
N GLY A 54 18.42 2.81 -8.35
CA GLY A 54 19.30 3.86 -7.85
C GLY A 54 20.40 4.22 -8.84
N GLY A 55 20.82 5.47 -8.82
CA GLY A 55 21.88 5.95 -9.70
C GLY A 55 21.85 7.46 -9.95
N ARG A 56 22.81 7.94 -10.74
CA ARG A 56 22.84 9.33 -11.21
C ARG A 56 21.87 9.53 -12.37
N LEU A 57 21.07 10.58 -12.26
CA LEU A 57 20.23 11.09 -13.34
C LEU A 57 21.07 11.92 -14.34
N PRO A 58 20.61 12.11 -15.59
CA PRO A 58 21.29 12.97 -16.57
C PRO A 58 21.53 14.41 -16.09
N SER A 59 20.70 14.90 -15.17
CA SER A 59 20.86 16.21 -14.52
C SER A 59 22.03 16.27 -13.52
N GLY A 60 22.69 15.16 -13.23
CA GLY A 60 23.71 15.02 -12.19
C GLY A 60 23.15 14.76 -10.79
N ALA A 61 21.83 14.88 -10.60
CA ALA A 61 21.16 14.51 -9.35
C ALA A 61 21.28 13.00 -9.09
N TRP A 62 21.21 12.60 -7.82
CA TRP A 62 21.14 11.20 -7.42
C TRP A 62 19.69 10.79 -7.19
N SER A 63 19.30 9.64 -7.71
CA SER A 63 17.98 9.04 -7.47
C SER A 63 18.13 7.70 -6.77
N CYS A 64 17.16 7.36 -5.95
CA CYS A 64 16.97 6.02 -5.42
C CYS A 64 15.48 5.73 -5.25
N GLY A 65 15.09 4.47 -5.24
CA GLY A 65 13.68 4.16 -5.05
C GLY A 65 13.34 2.72 -5.37
N PHE A 66 12.06 2.42 -5.34
CA PHE A 66 11.55 1.11 -5.75
C PHE A 66 10.28 1.28 -6.55
N ALA A 67 10.05 0.34 -7.46
CA ALA A 67 8.79 0.20 -8.17
C ALA A 67 8.22 -1.19 -7.92
N ILE A 68 6.90 -1.26 -7.79
CA ILE A 68 6.12 -2.48 -7.73
C ILE A 68 5.31 -2.50 -9.02
N LEU A 69 5.53 -3.51 -9.85
CA LEU A 69 4.70 -3.79 -11.02
C LEU A 69 3.96 -5.08 -10.73
N ALA A 70 3.05 -5.05 -9.76
CA ALA A 70 2.33 -6.21 -9.31
C ALA A 70 1.39 -6.66 -10.43
N ASN A 71 1.85 -7.65 -11.19
CA ASN A 71 1.10 -8.30 -12.23
C ASN A 71 0.70 -9.68 -11.70
N HIS A 72 -0.60 -9.88 -11.52
CA HIS A 72 -1.10 -11.18 -11.14
C HIS A 72 -0.58 -12.23 -12.14
N ARG A 73 0.32 -13.12 -11.72
CA ARG A 73 0.60 -14.33 -12.48
C ARG A 73 -0.58 -15.27 -12.30
N THR A 74 -1.70 -15.04 -12.96
CA THR A 74 -2.63 -16.12 -13.27
C THR A 74 -3.09 -16.01 -14.73
N ARG A 75 -3.14 -17.15 -15.39
CA ARG A 75 -3.52 -17.25 -16.79
C ARG A 75 -5.03 -17.30 -16.98
N ASP A 76 -5.82 -17.11 -15.92
CA ASP A 76 -7.24 -17.51 -15.93
C ASP A 76 -8.21 -16.50 -15.27
N ASP A 77 -7.78 -15.37 -14.68
CA ASP A 77 -8.72 -14.44 -14.02
C ASP A 77 -8.38 -12.95 -14.25
N PRO A 78 -9.31 -12.12 -14.77
CA PRO A 78 -9.03 -10.73 -15.10
C PRO A 78 -9.24 -9.85 -13.86
N HIS A 79 -8.24 -9.62 -13.01
CA HIS A 79 -8.53 -8.96 -11.73
C HIS A 79 -7.98 -7.55 -11.63
N ILE A 80 -6.86 -7.29 -10.96
CA ILE A 80 -6.39 -5.91 -10.78
C ILE A 80 -4.86 -5.93 -10.84
N GLU A 81 -4.28 -5.04 -11.65
CA GLU A 81 -2.84 -4.79 -11.67
C GLU A 81 -2.51 -3.46 -11.01
N TRP A 82 -1.34 -3.38 -10.40
CA TRP A 82 -0.87 -2.18 -9.74
C TRP A 82 0.54 -1.80 -10.17
N ASP A 83 0.70 -0.53 -10.50
CA ASP A 83 1.99 0.10 -10.68
C ASP A 83 2.18 1.11 -9.54
N VAL A 84 3.17 0.90 -8.69
CA VAL A 84 3.58 1.86 -7.65
C VAL A 84 5.03 2.20 -7.84
N ASN A 85 5.39 3.47 -7.81
CA ASN A 85 6.77 3.94 -7.86
C ASN A 85 7.03 4.92 -6.73
N VAL A 86 8.04 4.63 -5.91
CA VAL A 86 8.51 5.50 -4.83
C VAL A 86 9.94 5.91 -5.18
N GLU A 87 10.16 7.20 -5.40
CA GLU A 87 11.45 7.73 -5.83
C GLU A 87 11.87 8.90 -4.93
N GLN A 88 13.12 8.88 -4.48
CA GLN A 88 13.79 9.97 -3.82
C GLN A 88 14.86 10.54 -4.74
N VAL A 89 14.78 11.83 -5.03
CA VAL A 89 15.76 12.58 -5.82
C VAL A 89 16.49 13.57 -4.93
N ASN A 90 17.81 13.55 -4.99
CA ASN A 90 18.70 14.46 -4.27
C ASN A 90 19.59 15.21 -5.28
N ASN A 91 19.44 16.53 -5.36
CA ASN A 91 20.23 17.39 -6.24
C ASN A 91 21.40 18.10 -5.51
N GLY A 92 21.70 17.71 -4.27
CA GLY A 92 22.75 18.28 -3.42
C GLY A 92 22.24 19.36 -2.45
N THR A 93 21.18 20.09 -2.80
CA THR A 93 20.60 21.15 -1.95
C THR A 93 19.21 20.82 -1.44
N ARG A 94 18.49 19.94 -2.14
CA ARG A 94 17.15 19.50 -1.81
C ARG A 94 17.01 18.00 -2.04
N ILE A 95 16.28 17.37 -1.12
CA ILE A 95 15.78 16.01 -1.27
C ILE A 95 14.27 16.10 -1.47
N VAL A 96 13.77 15.44 -2.50
CA VAL A 96 12.33 15.30 -2.77
C VAL A 96 12.04 13.82 -2.90
N THR A 97 11.05 13.34 -2.16
CA THR A 97 10.53 11.98 -2.31
C THR A 97 9.12 12.05 -2.85
N SER A 98 8.88 11.37 -3.96
CA SER A 98 7.58 11.30 -4.61
C SER A 98 7.10 9.86 -4.70
N VAL A 99 5.79 9.68 -4.54
CA VAL A 99 5.08 8.44 -4.84
C VAL A 99 4.17 8.70 -6.02
N SER A 100 4.21 7.78 -6.99
CA SER A 100 3.16 7.64 -7.98
C SER A 100 2.54 6.25 -7.88
N ALA A 101 1.22 6.17 -8.06
CA ALA A 101 0.50 4.90 -8.04
C ALA A 101 -0.62 4.90 -9.07
N ALA A 102 -0.88 3.73 -9.67
CA ALA A 102 -2.00 3.49 -10.57
C ALA A 102 -2.51 2.06 -10.40
N SER A 103 -3.83 1.90 -10.50
CA SER A 103 -4.52 0.61 -10.50
C SER A 103 -5.18 0.40 -11.85
N PHE A 104 -5.20 -0.83 -12.33
CA PHE A 104 -5.72 -1.18 -13.65
C PHE A 104 -6.64 -2.40 -13.58
N THR A 105 -7.80 -2.32 -14.22
CA THR A 105 -8.54 -3.52 -14.60
C THR A 105 -7.91 -4.07 -15.88
N VAL A 106 -7.59 -5.36 -15.88
CA VAL A 106 -7.01 -6.02 -17.04
C VAL A 106 -8.05 -6.89 -17.72
N SER A 107 -8.31 -6.65 -19.00
CA SER A 107 -9.12 -7.52 -19.85
C SER A 107 -8.30 -7.94 -21.06
N HIS A 108 -8.07 -9.24 -21.20
CA HIS A 108 -7.16 -9.84 -22.18
C HIS A 108 -5.73 -9.28 -22.11
N ARG A 109 -5.42 -8.27 -22.92
CA ARG A 109 -4.11 -7.59 -22.99
C ARG A 109 -4.23 -6.08 -22.80
N THR A 110 -5.42 -5.60 -22.46
CA THR A 110 -5.70 -4.18 -22.29
C THR A 110 -5.76 -3.88 -20.81
N ARG A 111 -5.00 -2.86 -20.39
CA ARG A 111 -5.03 -2.28 -19.05
C ARG A 111 -5.90 -1.04 -19.10
N LEU A 112 -6.98 -1.01 -18.32
CA LEU A 112 -7.83 0.16 -18.17
C LEU A 112 -7.58 0.76 -16.79
N ALA A 113 -7.06 1.99 -16.77
CA ALA A 113 -6.78 2.70 -15.54
C ALA A 113 -8.07 2.90 -14.74
N ARG A 114 -7.97 2.70 -13.43
CA ARG A 114 -9.04 2.95 -12.48
C ARG A 114 -8.77 4.24 -11.74
N ALA A 115 -9.83 5.02 -11.53
CA ALA A 115 -9.71 6.31 -10.88
C ALA A 115 -9.47 6.14 -9.37
N LEU A 116 -8.34 6.67 -8.91
CA LEU A 116 -7.94 6.65 -7.50
C LEU A 116 -8.56 7.83 -6.73
N GLY A 117 -8.95 7.59 -5.48
CA GLY A 117 -9.67 8.53 -4.61
C GLY A 117 -8.79 9.62 -3.97
N GLY A 118 -7.49 9.66 -4.28
CA GLY A 118 -6.57 10.68 -3.76
C GLY A 118 -6.03 10.41 -2.36
N GLU A 119 -6.34 9.27 -1.75
CA GLU A 119 -5.77 8.84 -0.47
C GLU A 119 -4.91 7.59 -0.66
N LEU A 120 -3.65 7.67 -0.22
CA LEU A 120 -2.73 6.55 -0.19
C LEU A 120 -2.07 6.48 1.19
N SER A 121 -1.85 5.28 1.70
CA SER A 121 -1.12 5.09 2.95
C SER A 121 -0.19 3.90 2.94
N PHE A 122 0.86 3.97 3.74
CA PHE A 122 1.79 2.87 3.98
C PHE A 122 1.72 2.44 5.44
N VAL A 123 1.40 1.17 5.68
CA VAL A 123 1.50 0.53 6.99
C VAL A 123 2.81 -0.25 7.01
N LEU A 124 3.65 0.01 8.00
CA LEU A 124 4.97 -0.60 8.14
C LEU A 124 4.93 -1.51 9.36
N GLU A 125 4.92 -2.84 9.21
CA GLU A 125 4.93 -3.72 10.39
C GLU A 125 6.33 -3.77 11.02
N PRO A 126 6.47 -3.67 12.37
CA PRO A 126 5.44 -3.64 13.41
C PRO A 126 5.03 -2.22 13.87
N ALA A 127 5.38 -1.16 13.14
CA ALA A 127 5.02 0.20 13.52
C ALA A 127 3.49 0.40 13.52
N ALA A 128 3.00 1.12 14.53
CA ALA A 128 1.55 1.31 14.73
C ALA A 128 0.96 2.42 13.84
N ASP A 129 1.72 3.47 13.53
CA ASP A 129 1.22 4.66 12.85
C ASP A 129 1.47 4.60 11.33
N PRO A 130 0.41 4.51 10.49
CA PRO A 130 0.56 4.54 9.04
C PRO A 130 1.11 5.87 8.55
N ILE A 131 1.85 5.84 7.44
CA ILE A 131 2.20 7.05 6.68
C ILE A 131 1.00 7.37 5.80
N HIS A 132 0.34 8.51 6.04
CA HIS A 132 -0.81 8.96 5.25
C HIS A 132 -0.38 10.03 4.24
N LEU A 133 -0.81 9.88 2.99
CA LEU A 133 -0.50 10.79 1.91
C LEU A 133 -1.77 11.29 1.25
N SER A 134 -1.90 12.61 1.18
CA SER A 134 -2.85 13.27 0.29
C SER A 134 -2.23 13.32 -1.10
N ALA A 135 -2.84 12.62 -2.04
CA ALA A 135 -2.34 12.48 -3.39
C ALA A 135 -3.21 13.26 -4.38
N THR A 136 -2.58 13.82 -5.40
CA THR A 136 -3.25 14.52 -6.50
C THR A 136 -3.48 13.54 -7.64
N GLY A 137 -4.75 13.31 -7.98
CA GLY A 137 -5.13 12.53 -9.16
C GLY A 137 -4.69 13.19 -10.46
N GLN A 138 -4.28 12.37 -11.42
CA GLN A 138 -3.85 12.78 -12.75
C GLN A 138 -4.89 12.39 -13.80
N ALA A 139 -4.78 13.00 -14.99
CA ALA A 139 -5.70 12.74 -16.10
C ALA A 139 -5.64 11.30 -16.63
N ASP A 140 -4.53 10.59 -16.40
CA ASP A 140 -4.34 9.18 -16.78
C ASP A 140 -4.87 8.19 -15.73
N GLY A 141 -5.49 8.69 -14.65
CA GLY A 141 -6.01 7.88 -13.54
C GLY A 141 -4.99 7.54 -12.46
N SER A 142 -3.72 7.90 -12.64
CA SER A 142 -2.69 7.77 -11.60
C SER A 142 -2.86 8.82 -10.49
N ILE A 143 -2.17 8.63 -9.37
CA ILE A 143 -2.00 9.64 -8.34
C ILE A 143 -0.53 9.95 -8.14
N HIS A 144 -0.26 11.18 -7.72
CA HIS A 144 1.06 11.62 -7.30
C HIS A 144 0.99 12.26 -5.91
N ALA A 145 1.93 11.90 -5.04
CA ALA A 145 2.09 12.50 -3.72
C ALA A 145 3.56 12.79 -3.45
N GLU A 146 3.84 13.82 -2.65
CA GLU A 146 5.16 14.03 -2.05
C GLU A 146 5.17 13.45 -0.64
N LEU A 147 6.29 12.81 -0.27
CA LEU A 147 6.51 12.31 1.08
C LEU A 147 7.38 13.30 1.85
N ALA A 148 6.99 13.59 3.09
CA ALA A 148 7.87 14.24 4.02
C ALA A 148 9.14 13.40 4.21
N ASN A 149 10.29 14.06 4.37
CA ASN A 149 11.59 13.38 4.48
C ASN A 149 11.63 12.34 5.62
N GLU A 150 10.95 12.63 6.74
CA GLU A 150 10.85 11.71 7.88
C GLU A 150 10.10 10.43 7.52
N ASP A 151 8.95 10.54 6.86
CA ASP A 151 8.16 9.40 6.40
C ASP A 151 8.86 8.61 5.29
N ALA A 152 9.49 9.30 4.34
CA ALA A 152 10.34 8.67 3.32
C ALA A 152 11.46 7.84 3.97
N THR A 153 12.12 8.40 5.00
CA THR A 153 13.18 7.69 5.75
C THR A 153 12.63 6.45 6.44
N ARG A 154 11.46 6.54 7.08
CA ARG A 154 10.79 5.40 7.72
C ARG A 154 10.44 4.32 6.71
N LEU A 155 9.85 4.69 5.57
CA LEU A 155 9.47 3.77 4.51
C LEU A 155 10.70 3.05 3.94
N PHE A 156 11.76 3.78 3.56
CA PHE A 156 12.97 3.15 3.03
C PHE A 156 13.69 2.27 4.06
N ALA A 157 13.66 2.63 5.35
CA ALA A 157 14.21 1.79 6.41
C ALA A 157 13.40 0.48 6.59
N ALA A 158 12.08 0.54 6.51
CA ALA A 158 11.22 -0.65 6.54
C ALA A 158 11.51 -1.58 5.36
N VAL A 159 11.55 -1.04 4.14
CA VAL A 159 11.89 -1.78 2.92
C VAL A 159 13.31 -2.38 2.99
N GLY A 160 14.29 -1.60 3.46
CA GLY A 160 15.69 -2.03 3.58
C GLY A 160 15.97 -3.05 4.69
N SER A 161 15.11 -3.12 5.72
CA SER A 161 15.21 -4.09 6.83
C SER A 161 14.46 -5.39 6.56
N GLY A 162 13.69 -5.46 5.46
CA GLY A 162 12.83 -6.60 5.14
C GLY A 162 11.55 -6.66 5.97
N SER A 163 11.12 -5.52 6.53
CA SER A 163 9.83 -5.39 7.19
C SER A 163 8.69 -5.61 6.18
N VAL A 164 7.53 -6.02 6.68
CA VAL A 164 6.32 -6.08 5.85
C VAL A 164 5.80 -4.67 5.64
N VAL A 165 5.53 -4.32 4.38
CA VAL A 165 4.94 -3.05 3.99
C VAL A 165 3.61 -3.32 3.31
N THR A 166 2.56 -2.68 3.80
CA THR A 166 1.23 -2.73 3.19
C THR A 166 0.89 -1.35 2.64
N ILE A 167 0.65 -1.26 1.34
CA ILE A 167 0.17 -0.05 0.66
C ILE A 167 -1.35 -0.14 0.63
N ILE A 168 -2.03 0.84 1.18
CA ILE A 168 -3.49 0.92 1.18
C ILE A 168 -3.90 2.11 0.32
N VAL A 169 -4.78 1.89 -0.64
CA VAL A 169 -5.29 2.92 -1.53
C VAL A 169 -6.80 2.94 -1.49
N ARG A 170 -7.37 4.14 -1.42
CA ARG A 170 -8.81 4.35 -1.55
C ARG A 170 -9.13 4.76 -2.98
N MET A 171 -10.06 4.07 -3.59
CA MET A 171 -10.56 4.32 -4.95
C MET A 171 -11.66 5.39 -4.93
N GLN A 172 -11.94 6.03 -6.08
CA GLN A 172 -13.02 7.04 -6.17
C GLN A 172 -14.42 6.45 -5.93
N ASP A 173 -14.61 5.18 -6.27
CA ASP A 173 -15.85 4.44 -6.02
C ASP A 173 -16.02 4.01 -4.55
N GLY A 174 -15.06 4.36 -3.68
CA GLY A 174 -15.05 4.01 -2.27
C GLY A 174 -14.44 2.65 -1.95
N ALA A 175 -14.06 1.85 -2.95
CA ALA A 175 -13.32 0.63 -2.74
C ALA A 175 -11.97 0.93 -2.05
N VAL A 176 -11.50 0.00 -1.24
CA VAL A 176 -10.18 0.05 -0.62
C VAL A 176 -9.42 -1.16 -1.09
N GLU A 177 -8.17 -0.97 -1.49
CA GLU A 177 -7.29 -2.04 -1.97
C GLU A 177 -5.96 -2.00 -1.23
N SER A 178 -5.39 -3.18 -1.00
CA SER A 178 -4.17 -3.36 -0.23
C SER A 178 -3.14 -4.21 -0.98
N LEU A 179 -1.94 -3.67 -1.13
CA LEU A 179 -0.77 -4.40 -1.64
C LEU A 179 0.16 -4.68 -0.48
N ARG A 180 0.38 -5.95 -0.16
CA ARG A 180 1.28 -6.39 0.90
C ARG A 180 2.54 -6.95 0.29
N PHE A 181 3.70 -6.49 0.73
CA PHE A 181 4.97 -7.03 0.27
C PHE A 181 6.00 -7.11 1.38
N HIS A 182 6.93 -8.04 1.22
CA HIS A 182 8.09 -8.17 2.09
C HIS A 182 9.32 -8.47 1.25
N LEU A 183 10.46 -7.86 1.57
CA LEU A 183 11.72 -8.14 0.90
C LEU A 183 12.60 -9.01 1.81
N THR A 184 12.63 -10.32 1.58
CA THR A 184 13.46 -11.26 2.34
C THR A 184 14.94 -11.20 1.96
N ARG A 185 15.81 -11.30 2.98
CA ARG A 185 17.27 -11.14 2.91
C ARG A 185 17.98 -12.42 2.45
N ASP A 186 17.70 -12.92 1.25
CA ASP A 186 18.45 -14.02 0.64
C ASP A 186 18.94 -13.56 -0.74
N THR A 187 20.24 -13.54 -1.10
CA THR A 187 21.45 -14.24 -0.66
C THR A 187 22.68 -13.29 -0.67
N ALA A 188 23.81 -13.77 -0.14
CA ALA A 188 25.14 -13.14 -0.06
C ALA A 188 25.43 -12.05 -1.13
N GLY A 189 25.31 -10.76 -0.78
CA GLY A 189 25.74 -9.68 -1.68
C GLY A 189 25.06 -8.31 -1.60
N SER A 190 24.03 -8.02 -0.79
CA SER A 190 22.62 -8.36 -1.03
C SER A 190 21.90 -7.10 -1.57
N ALA A 191 20.93 -7.24 -2.47
CA ALA A 191 20.22 -6.09 -3.08
C ALA A 191 19.57 -5.14 -2.06
N GLN A 192 19.20 -5.62 -0.86
CA GLN A 192 18.65 -4.79 0.23
C GLN A 192 19.71 -3.96 0.96
N GLY A 193 20.88 -4.54 1.26
CA GLY A 193 21.98 -3.79 1.85
C GLY A 193 22.49 -2.72 0.90
N ALA A 194 22.56 -3.04 -0.39
CA ALA A 194 22.83 -2.07 -1.45
C ALA A 194 21.72 -1.01 -1.50
N PHE A 195 20.44 -1.37 -1.53
CA PHE A 195 19.33 -0.43 -1.56
C PHE A 195 19.28 0.53 -0.38
N ALA A 196 19.44 0.03 0.85
CA ALA A 196 19.52 0.86 2.04
C ALA A 196 20.71 1.83 1.99
N SER A 197 21.83 1.42 1.37
CA SER A 197 22.97 2.33 1.12
C SER A 197 22.67 3.36 0.01
N LEU A 198 21.97 2.96 -1.06
CA LEU A 198 21.62 3.81 -2.21
C LEU A 198 20.66 4.95 -1.82
N CYS A 199 19.78 4.72 -0.84
CA CYS A 199 18.79 5.69 -0.38
C CYS A 199 19.20 6.56 0.80
N ARG A 200 20.45 6.46 1.27
CA ARG A 200 20.93 7.29 2.38
C ARG A 200 21.11 8.76 1.97
N PRO A 201 20.53 9.71 2.73
CA PRO A 201 20.87 11.12 2.62
C PRO A 201 22.38 11.32 2.82
N GLY A 202 23.07 11.87 1.82
CA GLY A 202 24.48 12.28 1.95
C GLY A 202 25.53 11.40 1.25
N GLN A 203 25.17 10.27 0.62
CA GLN A 203 26.16 9.44 -0.11
C GLN A 203 26.37 9.78 -1.59
N ALA A 204 25.69 10.81 -2.13
CA ALA A 204 25.80 11.23 -3.53
C ALA A 204 27.24 11.57 -4.01
N GLY A 205 28.21 11.66 -3.09
CA GLY A 205 29.61 11.94 -3.37
C GLY A 205 30.60 10.77 -3.38
N SER A 206 30.27 9.55 -2.91
CA SER A 206 31.33 8.54 -2.60
C SER A 206 31.23 7.18 -3.30
N ALA A 207 30.15 6.85 -4.02
CA ALA A 207 29.99 5.53 -4.64
C ALA A 207 30.65 5.38 -6.04
N ALA A 208 31.53 6.31 -6.44
CA ALA A 208 32.19 6.29 -7.76
C ALA A 208 33.73 6.41 -7.69
N SER A 209 34.37 5.90 -6.64
CA SER A 209 35.79 5.54 -6.68
C SER A 209 35.98 4.06 -6.32
N GLY A 210 35.29 3.18 -7.06
CA GLY A 210 35.76 1.82 -7.22
C GLY A 210 37.04 1.87 -8.04
N GLU A 211 38.17 1.89 -7.35
CA GLU A 211 39.51 1.71 -7.89
C GLU A 211 39.55 0.61 -8.95
N ASN A 212 39.71 1.00 -10.20
CA ASN A 212 40.32 0.14 -11.20
C ASN A 212 41.84 0.25 -11.03
N GLN A 213 42.36 -0.23 -9.89
CA GLN A 213 43.79 -0.53 -9.74
C GLN A 213 44.07 -1.89 -10.41
N GLY A 214 43.98 -1.90 -11.74
CA GLY A 214 44.53 -2.95 -12.59
C GLY A 214 45.85 -2.47 -13.17
N GLY A 215 46.94 -2.70 -12.45
CA GLY A 215 48.28 -2.47 -12.95
C GLY A 215 48.64 -3.40 -14.11
N SER A 216 49.19 -2.81 -15.17
CA SER A 216 50.25 -3.33 -16.06
C SER A 216 50.42 -2.24 -17.13
N GLY A 217 51.53 -1.54 -17.25
CA GLY A 217 52.88 -2.08 -17.27
C GLY A 217 53.30 -2.19 -18.73
N LEU A 218 54.27 -1.36 -19.10
CA LEU A 218 55.29 -1.59 -20.13
C LEU A 218 54.99 -1.24 -21.61
N LEU A 219 55.97 -0.46 -22.14
CA LEU A 219 56.38 -0.20 -23.54
C LEU A 219 55.64 0.97 -24.23
N GLY A 220 56.24 2.14 -24.52
CA GLY A 220 57.60 2.38 -25.03
C GLY A 220 57.67 1.82 -26.45
N GLY A 221 57.61 2.58 -27.53
CA GLY A 221 58.43 3.71 -27.94
C GLY A 221 58.51 3.66 -29.47
N ALA A 222 58.96 4.76 -30.06
CA ALA A 222 59.15 5.01 -31.49
C ALA A 222 59.49 3.80 -32.39
N HIS A 223 58.77 3.67 -33.51
CA HIS A 223 59.28 3.92 -34.87
C HIS A 223 58.14 3.96 -35.88
#